data_AF-A0AAV2YY18-F1
#
_entry.id   AF-A0AAV2YY18-F1
#
_cell.length_a   1.000
_cell.length_b   1.000
_cell.length_c   1.000
_cell.angle_alpha   90.00
_cell.angle_beta   90.00
_cell.angle_gamma   90.00
#
_symmetry.space_group_name_H-M   'P 1'
#
loop_
_entity.id
_entity.type
_entity.pdbx_description
1 polymer ?
#
loop_
_entity_poly.entity_id
_entity_poly.type
_entity_poly.pdbx_seq_one_letter_code
_entity_poly.pdbx_strand_id
1 'polypeptide(L)'
;MAEYNLRINPTLGGVVKTWCGLVGTHVVVRLLEWVVTCARSAVGLHDVVNKKHDGDEDDNVCGMLMGNRHGKVNSKVMPATIVVDGYEVELAQSLPASRARSTILRSFWSQTRLREAVDWKKASVRSAYLTMAWLVAVVCLGRCMLFVRTGSWYVRPYDWYSMPIVGERLHSTSVELPTHILASCKFRNVSIAKTELLSVADVIANASDIKRKASPKVVYVVPFTAGSIVTMSDDNLMPQQAALMPSTHNPLEVLTVPYQHVEPREALSVFPFWWNVILGEHFAEQVKPSSLLDRTVETLNLTFHLVQSVEELDALPSNSSLLVIAQGLNDMTEFLAMNRPKIFKVGFIALAREDCNNPEALQLLGEPRIRFGLMPFGDCTLVDGKRFSTIPLGPSFKQNFPINAHATYIPAISERQYLLNLVVSWSVLKPTRIQAMMAALDVCDTVTRPRTFVKRALAPPRKCVIEHNDFVVKALQHVDDRIGTHAKGWLSAPPSAHVDNLKQSVFTLCPYGNNPEESRVWEAMAVGSIPIVEDWVDEALEPGKFYHPSYPTTWKCVREDIHGILKRLKAPVLFVRDWERDLSRLIDYYVRHPQELTDLQTRVTDWYAQVGRHLQATLIQNVLDRFD
;
A
#
# COMPACT_ATOMS: atom_id res chain seq x y z
N MET A 1 -51.20 8.82 -29.80
CA MET A 1 -50.49 9.24 -28.57
C MET A 1 -50.67 8.14 -27.53
N ALA A 2 -49.68 7.26 -27.41
CA ALA A 2 -49.51 6.32 -26.32
C ALA A 2 -48.03 5.89 -26.33
N GLU A 3 -47.21 6.53 -25.50
CA GLU A 3 -45.81 6.17 -25.29
C GLU A 3 -45.70 5.05 -24.25
N TYR A 4 -45.12 3.93 -24.67
CA TYR A 4 -44.65 2.87 -23.77
C TYR A 4 -43.27 3.25 -23.23
N ASN A 5 -43.22 3.57 -21.93
CA ASN A 5 -41.99 3.73 -21.17
C ASN A 5 -41.38 2.37 -20.81
N LEU A 6 -40.23 2.03 -21.41
CA LEU A 6 -39.36 0.95 -20.93
C LEU A 6 -38.40 1.53 -19.87
N ARG A 7 -38.75 1.33 -18.59
CA ARG A 7 -37.84 1.59 -17.46
C ARG A 7 -36.71 0.55 -17.48
N ILE A 8 -35.49 1.02 -17.71
CA ILE A 8 -34.26 0.24 -17.47
C ILE A 8 -33.96 0.27 -15.97
N ASN A 9 -33.72 -0.91 -15.40
CA ASN A 9 -33.56 -1.16 -13.96
C ASN A 9 -32.25 -0.54 -13.41
N PRO A 10 -32.29 0.33 -12.39
CA PRO A 10 -31.11 1.02 -11.84
C PRO A 10 -30.07 0.11 -11.16
N THR A 11 -30.37 -1.18 -10.96
CA THR A 11 -29.46 -2.17 -10.36
C THR A 11 -28.32 -2.60 -11.28
N LEU A 12 -28.48 -2.54 -12.62
CA LEU A 12 -27.41 -2.93 -13.56
C LEU A 12 -26.29 -1.88 -13.68
N GLY A 13 -26.61 -0.60 -13.51
CA GLY A 13 -25.62 0.49 -13.57
C GLY A 13 -24.64 0.49 -12.39
N GLY A 14 -25.09 0.03 -11.21
CA GLY A 14 -24.24 -0.15 -10.04
C GLY A 14 -23.26 -1.32 -10.20
N VAL A 15 -23.75 -2.47 -10.68
CA VAL A 15 -22.97 -3.70 -10.81
C VAL A 15 -21.78 -3.56 -11.77
N VAL A 16 -21.93 -2.81 -12.88
CA VAL A 16 -20.85 -2.59 -13.85
C VAL A 16 -19.76 -1.66 -13.30
N LYS A 17 -20.13 -0.64 -12.52
CA LYS A 17 -19.16 0.25 -11.85
C LYS A 17 -18.37 -0.46 -10.75
N THR A 18 -19.04 -1.28 -9.94
CA THR A 18 -18.40 -2.09 -8.89
C THR A 18 -17.48 -3.15 -9.52
N TRP A 19 -17.86 -3.73 -10.67
CA TRP A 19 -17.00 -4.64 -11.44
C TRP A 19 -15.72 -3.97 -11.97
N CYS A 20 -15.80 -2.75 -12.48
CA CYS A 20 -14.63 -2.03 -13.00
C CYS A 20 -13.65 -1.63 -11.88
N GLY A 21 -14.16 -1.28 -10.70
CA GLY A 21 -13.34 -1.00 -9.51
C GLY A 21 -12.70 -2.24 -8.86
N LEU A 22 -13.32 -3.42 -9.01
CA LEU A 22 -12.83 -4.68 -8.43
C LEU A 22 -11.85 -5.45 -9.32
N VAL A 23 -11.85 -5.21 -10.64
CA VAL A 23 -11.11 -6.05 -11.62
C VAL A 23 -10.21 -5.23 -12.56
N GLY A 24 -10.24 -3.89 -12.54
CA GLY A 24 -9.33 -3.07 -13.37
C GLY A 24 -9.51 -3.29 -14.88
N THR A 25 -10.74 -3.25 -15.38
CA THR A 25 -11.11 -3.76 -16.72
C THR A 25 -11.56 -2.69 -17.73
N HIS A 26 -10.82 -1.58 -17.85
CA HIS A 26 -11.06 -0.61 -18.93
C HIS A 26 -10.90 -1.22 -20.34
N VAL A 27 -10.07 -2.26 -20.48
CA VAL A 27 -9.82 -2.96 -21.75
C VAL A 27 -11.01 -3.84 -22.18
N VAL A 28 -11.68 -4.52 -21.23
CA VAL A 28 -12.75 -5.48 -21.54
C VAL A 28 -14.01 -4.76 -22.03
N VAL A 29 -14.34 -3.60 -21.46
CA VAL A 29 -15.49 -2.80 -21.89
C VAL A 29 -15.29 -2.25 -23.30
N ARG A 30 -14.10 -1.70 -23.59
CA ARG A 30 -13.73 -1.21 -24.93
C ARG A 30 -13.70 -2.34 -25.98
N LEU A 31 -13.25 -3.54 -25.58
CA LEU A 31 -13.27 -4.70 -26.47
C LEU A 31 -14.70 -5.17 -26.77
N LEU A 32 -15.59 -5.18 -25.78
CA LEU A 32 -17.00 -5.53 -25.98
C LEU A 32 -17.72 -4.50 -26.86
N GLU A 33 -17.46 -3.20 -26.68
CA GLU A 33 -17.96 -2.15 -27.56
C GLU A 33 -17.44 -2.33 -28.99
N TRP A 34 -16.16 -2.67 -29.15
CA TRP A 34 -15.55 -2.94 -30.45
C TRP A 34 -16.14 -4.19 -31.12
N VAL A 35 -16.32 -5.29 -30.40
CA VAL A 35 -16.94 -6.53 -30.90
C VAL A 35 -18.39 -6.30 -31.31
N VAL A 36 -19.16 -5.54 -30.53
CA VAL A 36 -20.55 -5.16 -30.88
C VAL A 36 -20.58 -4.27 -32.11
N THR A 37 -19.63 -3.35 -32.25
CA THR A 37 -19.51 -2.46 -33.42
C THR A 37 -19.14 -3.22 -34.69
N CYS A 38 -18.20 -4.17 -34.58
CA CYS A 38 -17.82 -5.07 -35.66
C CYS A 38 -18.97 -6.02 -36.06
N ALA A 39 -19.72 -6.55 -35.08
CA ALA A 39 -20.88 -7.39 -35.34
C ALA A 39 -22.01 -6.63 -36.04
N ARG A 40 -22.29 -5.38 -35.62
CA ARG A 40 -23.27 -4.50 -36.28
C ARG A 40 -22.86 -4.16 -37.72
N SER A 41 -21.57 -3.95 -37.97
CA SER A 41 -21.04 -3.67 -39.31
C SER A 41 -21.12 -4.90 -40.23
N ALA A 42 -20.93 -6.11 -39.69
CA ALA A 42 -21.08 -7.36 -40.42
C ALA A 42 -22.54 -7.70 -40.78
N VAL A 43 -23.49 -7.35 -39.90
CA VAL A 43 -24.94 -7.52 -40.15
C VAL A 43 -25.46 -6.45 -41.13
N GLY A 44 -24.99 -5.20 -41.02
CA GLY A 44 -25.36 -4.12 -41.95
C GLY A 44 -24.91 -4.35 -43.40
N LEU A 45 -23.83 -5.10 -43.64
CA LEU A 45 -23.42 -5.52 -44.98
C LEU A 45 -24.36 -6.57 -45.59
N HIS A 46 -25.09 -7.34 -44.77
CA HIS A 46 -25.94 -8.43 -45.24
C HIS A 46 -27.31 -7.92 -45.73
N ASP A 47 -27.80 -6.79 -45.20
CA ASP A 47 -29.07 -6.17 -45.60
C ASP A 47 -28.95 -5.31 -46.88
N VAL A 48 -27.76 -4.83 -47.22
CA VAL A 48 -27.53 -4.05 -48.46
C VAL A 48 -27.38 -4.95 -49.69
N VAL A 49 -27.03 -6.23 -49.51
CA VAL A 49 -26.77 -7.15 -50.63
C VAL A 49 -28.03 -7.91 -51.09
N ASN A 50 -29.13 -7.91 -50.34
CA ASN A 50 -30.32 -8.70 -50.65
C ASN A 50 -31.62 -7.93 -51.01
N LYS A 51 -31.57 -6.60 -51.23
CA LYS A 51 -32.71 -5.88 -51.82
C LYS A 51 -32.55 -5.74 -53.33
N LYS A 52 -33.04 -6.74 -54.06
CA LYS A 52 -33.42 -6.63 -55.47
C LYS A 52 -34.88 -6.19 -55.51
N HIS A 53 -35.13 -4.95 -55.94
CA HIS A 53 -36.48 -4.40 -56.14
C HIS A 53 -37.00 -4.82 -57.52
N ASP A 54 -38.09 -5.57 -57.56
CA ASP A 54 -39.14 -5.41 -58.57
C ASP A 54 -40.10 -4.31 -58.09
N GLY A 55 -40.74 -3.63 -59.05
CA GLY A 55 -41.23 -2.26 -58.91
C GLY A 55 -42.70 -2.06 -58.53
N ASP A 56 -43.11 -0.85 -58.94
CA ASP A 56 -44.40 -0.13 -58.88
C ASP A 56 -44.79 0.68 -57.64
N GLU A 57 -45.01 1.97 -57.95
CA GLU A 57 -46.00 2.94 -57.47
C GLU A 57 -46.30 3.02 -55.97
N ASP A 58 -45.97 4.15 -55.33
CA ASP A 58 -46.87 5.32 -55.26
C ASP A 58 -46.32 6.41 -54.31
N ASP A 59 -46.86 7.60 -54.50
CA ASP A 59 -46.48 8.89 -53.93
C ASP A 59 -46.43 9.01 -52.39
N ASN A 60 -45.49 9.88 -51.96
CA ASN A 60 -45.65 10.97 -50.99
C ASN A 60 -44.55 10.99 -49.91
N VAL A 61 -43.60 11.92 -50.05
CA VAL A 61 -42.87 12.48 -48.90
C VAL A 61 -42.90 14.00 -48.98
N CYS A 62 -43.59 14.55 -47.98
CA CYS A 62 -43.56 15.93 -47.55
C CYS A 62 -42.11 16.42 -47.38
N GLY A 63 -41.85 17.61 -47.92
CA GLY A 63 -40.61 18.33 -47.69
C GLY A 63 -40.52 18.90 -46.28
N MET A 64 -39.29 19.14 -45.85
CA MET A 64 -38.98 20.21 -44.91
C MET A 64 -37.56 20.76 -45.14
N LEU A 65 -37.56 22.05 -45.46
CA LEU A 65 -36.64 23.08 -44.97
C LEU A 65 -35.13 22.94 -45.29
N MET A 66 -34.74 23.53 -46.41
CA MET A 66 -33.38 24.05 -46.63
C MET A 66 -33.36 25.55 -46.34
N GLY A 67 -32.66 25.91 -45.26
CA GLY A 67 -32.27 27.28 -44.92
C GLY A 67 -30.86 27.57 -45.43
N ASN A 68 -30.81 28.41 -46.46
CA ASN A 68 -29.87 29.51 -46.68
C ASN A 68 -28.33 29.34 -46.76
N ARG A 69 -27.86 29.88 -47.89
CA ARG A 69 -26.76 30.84 -48.09
C ARG A 69 -25.35 30.34 -48.45
N HIS A 70 -25.08 30.60 -49.73
CA HIS A 70 -23.98 31.38 -50.31
C HIS A 70 -22.53 30.90 -50.13
N GLY A 71 -21.88 30.73 -51.29
CA GLY A 71 -20.43 30.81 -51.41
C GLY A 71 -19.93 30.38 -52.80
N LYS A 72 -20.12 31.23 -53.82
CA LYS A 72 -19.30 31.18 -55.04
C LYS A 72 -17.99 31.91 -54.76
N VAL A 73 -16.85 31.24 -54.86
CA VAL A 73 -15.58 31.87 -55.25
C VAL A 73 -14.79 30.91 -56.15
N ASN A 74 -14.33 31.49 -57.26
CA ASN A 74 -13.55 30.90 -58.32
C ASN A 74 -12.07 30.66 -57.94
N SER A 75 -11.55 29.58 -58.53
CA SER A 75 -10.21 29.46 -59.13
C SER A 75 -8.96 29.91 -58.36
N LYS A 76 -8.16 28.93 -57.95
CA LYS A 76 -6.73 28.86 -58.31
C LYS A 76 -6.22 27.45 -58.06
N VAL A 77 -5.85 26.77 -59.15
CA VAL A 77 -5.19 25.47 -59.12
C VAL A 77 -3.71 25.72 -58.82
N MET A 78 -3.22 25.18 -57.70
CA MET A 78 -1.81 24.93 -57.45
C MET A 78 -1.65 23.42 -57.19
N PRO A 79 -0.60 22.76 -57.70
CA PRO A 79 -0.40 21.34 -57.47
C PRO A 79 0.08 21.13 -56.03
N ALA A 80 -0.62 20.27 -55.30
CA ALA A 80 -0.20 19.82 -53.98
C ALA A 80 0.58 18.52 -54.11
N THR A 81 1.82 18.52 -53.63
CA THR A 81 2.65 17.34 -53.39
C THR A 81 2.16 16.68 -52.10
N ILE A 82 1.78 15.40 -52.14
CA ILE A 82 1.45 14.62 -50.93
C ILE A 82 2.59 13.63 -50.72
N VAL A 83 3.27 13.76 -49.59
CA VAL A 83 4.27 12.80 -49.10
C VAL A 83 3.57 11.87 -48.11
N VAL A 84 3.57 10.58 -48.40
CA VAL A 84 3.25 9.52 -47.42
C VAL A 84 4.41 8.54 -47.45
N ASP A 85 5.03 8.32 -46.28
CA ASP A 85 6.16 7.40 -46.05
C ASP A 85 7.37 7.56 -46.99
N GLY A 86 7.87 8.80 -47.13
CA GLY A 86 9.25 9.04 -47.58
C GLY A 86 9.56 8.86 -49.07
N TYR A 87 8.56 8.75 -49.94
CA TYR A 87 8.77 8.78 -51.40
C TYR A 87 7.92 9.87 -52.07
N GLU A 88 8.56 10.72 -52.88
CA GLU A 88 7.92 11.70 -53.76
C GLU A 88 7.55 11.06 -55.10
N VAL A 89 6.33 11.30 -55.59
CA VAL A 89 5.91 10.93 -56.95
C VAL A 89 5.30 12.15 -57.64
N GLU A 90 5.93 12.57 -58.74
CA GLU A 90 5.44 13.64 -59.63
C GLU A 90 4.27 13.15 -60.51
N LEU A 91 3.27 14.01 -60.69
CA LEU A 91 2.11 13.78 -61.54
C LEU A 91 2.24 14.57 -62.84
N ALA A 92 2.70 13.91 -63.91
CA ALA A 92 2.74 14.49 -65.25
C ALA A 92 1.36 14.39 -65.94
N GLN A 93 0.84 15.55 -66.37
CA GLN A 93 -0.27 15.67 -67.32
C GLN A 93 0.27 15.79 -68.75
N SER A 94 -0.18 14.92 -69.68
CA SER A 94 -0.48 15.29 -71.08
C SER A 94 -1.15 14.14 -71.86
N LEU A 95 -2.38 14.42 -72.34
CA LEU A 95 -3.13 14.04 -73.59
C LEU A 95 -2.60 12.92 -74.55
N PRO A 96 -3.42 12.37 -75.50
CA PRO A 96 -4.88 12.40 -75.70
C PRO A 96 -5.54 11.01 -75.92
N ALA A 97 -6.88 11.01 -75.96
CA ALA A 97 -7.71 9.85 -76.28
C ALA A 97 -7.56 9.39 -77.74
N SER A 98 -7.14 8.14 -77.96
CA SER A 98 -7.80 7.20 -78.87
C SER A 98 -7.12 5.83 -78.84
N ARG A 99 -7.93 4.77 -78.84
CA ARG A 99 -7.57 3.36 -79.10
C ARG A 99 -6.45 2.74 -78.25
N ALA A 100 -6.82 2.14 -77.11
CA ALA A 100 -6.34 0.82 -76.65
C ALA A 100 -6.89 0.47 -75.25
N ARG A 101 -8.21 0.59 -75.04
CA ARG A 101 -8.87 0.00 -73.86
C ARG A 101 -9.16 -1.48 -74.15
N SER A 102 -8.19 -2.37 -73.91
CA SER A 102 -8.51 -3.78 -73.60
C SER A 102 -7.35 -4.67 -73.14
N THR A 103 -6.07 -4.31 -73.34
CA THR A 103 -5.02 -5.35 -73.21
C THR A 103 -3.99 -5.15 -72.09
N ILE A 104 -3.84 -3.96 -71.49
CA ILE A 104 -2.78 -3.73 -70.47
C ILE A 104 -3.28 -3.75 -69.02
N LEU A 105 -4.59 -3.54 -68.77
CA LEU A 105 -5.16 -3.72 -67.42
C LEU A 105 -5.50 -5.18 -67.08
N ARG A 106 -5.35 -6.12 -68.03
CA ARG A 106 -5.52 -7.56 -67.77
C ARG A 106 -4.24 -8.28 -67.34
N SER A 107 -3.05 -7.75 -67.61
CA SER A 107 -1.80 -8.42 -67.20
C SER A 107 -1.27 -7.94 -65.85
N PHE A 108 -1.68 -6.77 -65.36
CA PHE A 108 -1.32 -6.32 -64.00
C PHE A 108 -2.24 -6.91 -62.91
N TRP A 109 -3.44 -7.35 -63.29
CA TRP A 109 -4.36 -8.08 -62.41
C TRP A 109 -4.23 -9.61 -62.49
N SER A 110 -3.35 -10.15 -63.35
CA SER A 110 -3.19 -11.60 -63.52
C SER A 110 -1.92 -12.20 -62.88
N GLN A 111 -1.07 -11.39 -62.23
CA GLN A 111 0.18 -11.88 -61.63
C GLN A 111 0.37 -11.63 -60.13
N THR A 112 -0.52 -10.91 -59.45
CA THR A 112 -0.74 -11.11 -58.01
C THR A 112 -1.82 -12.16 -57.83
N ARG A 113 -1.45 -13.42 -58.11
CA ARG A 113 -2.07 -14.58 -57.45
C ARG A 113 -1.84 -14.38 -55.94
N LEU A 114 -2.75 -13.66 -55.31
CA LEU A 114 -3.13 -13.80 -53.91
C LEU A 114 -3.65 -15.23 -53.74
N ARG A 115 -2.72 -16.18 -53.74
CA ARG A 115 -2.95 -17.61 -53.47
C ARG A 115 -2.80 -17.90 -51.98
N GLU A 116 -3.30 -16.99 -51.17
CA GLU A 116 -3.94 -17.35 -49.92
C GLU A 116 -5.29 -16.64 -49.95
N ALA A 117 -6.27 -17.30 -50.58
CA ALA A 117 -7.66 -16.99 -50.32
C ALA A 117 -7.89 -17.31 -48.84
N VAL A 118 -7.57 -16.34 -47.97
CA VAL A 118 -7.97 -16.36 -46.58
C VAL A 118 -9.48 -16.50 -46.64
N ASP A 119 -9.96 -17.68 -46.27
CA ASP A 119 -11.38 -17.97 -46.14
C ASP A 119 -11.88 -17.08 -44.99
N TRP A 120 -12.26 -15.85 -45.31
CA TRP A 120 -12.66 -14.81 -44.36
C TRP A 120 -13.78 -15.30 -43.43
N LYS A 121 -14.60 -16.25 -43.90
CA LYS A 121 -15.61 -16.93 -43.09
C LYS A 121 -14.96 -17.85 -42.05
N LYS A 122 -13.98 -18.68 -42.43
CA LYS A 122 -13.22 -19.48 -41.45
C LYS A 122 -12.37 -18.62 -40.51
N ALA A 123 -11.78 -17.54 -41.00
CA ALA A 123 -10.97 -16.62 -40.19
C ALA A 123 -11.83 -15.87 -39.16
N SER A 124 -13.00 -15.34 -39.56
CA SER A 124 -13.95 -14.68 -38.66
C SER A 124 -14.54 -15.63 -37.62
N VAL A 125 -14.90 -16.86 -38.01
CA VAL A 125 -15.37 -17.89 -37.07
C VAL A 125 -14.29 -18.26 -36.06
N ARG A 126 -13.04 -18.48 -36.50
CA ARG A 126 -11.90 -18.73 -35.60
C ARG A 126 -11.64 -17.55 -34.65
N SER A 127 -11.69 -16.32 -35.16
CA SER A 127 -11.55 -15.10 -34.35
C SER A 127 -12.65 -15.00 -33.31
N ALA A 128 -13.90 -15.32 -33.66
CA ALA A 128 -15.03 -15.32 -32.73
C ALA A 128 -14.83 -16.38 -31.63
N TYR A 129 -14.42 -17.60 -31.97
CA TYR A 129 -14.11 -18.64 -30.99
C TYR A 129 -12.96 -18.23 -30.06
N LEU A 130 -11.88 -17.67 -30.60
CA LEU A 130 -10.74 -17.19 -29.80
C LEU A 130 -11.16 -16.07 -28.86
N THR A 131 -11.97 -15.12 -29.33
CA THR A 131 -12.49 -14.01 -28.52
C THR A 131 -13.40 -14.54 -27.41
N MET A 132 -14.30 -15.47 -27.72
CA MET A 132 -15.17 -16.10 -26.71
C MET A 132 -14.38 -16.92 -25.70
N ALA A 133 -13.41 -17.73 -26.15
CA ALA A 133 -12.55 -18.50 -25.25
C ALA A 133 -11.75 -17.58 -24.31
N TRP A 134 -11.21 -16.47 -24.85
CA TRP A 134 -10.52 -15.47 -24.06
C TRP A 134 -11.44 -14.77 -23.06
N LEU A 135 -12.65 -14.37 -23.47
CA LEU A 135 -13.65 -13.78 -22.56
C LEU A 135 -14.04 -14.74 -21.44
N VAL A 136 -14.27 -16.02 -21.75
CA VAL A 136 -14.56 -17.06 -20.76
C VAL A 136 -13.38 -17.22 -19.81
N ALA A 137 -12.14 -17.27 -20.32
CA ALA A 137 -10.95 -17.37 -19.49
C ALA A 137 -10.82 -16.15 -18.54
N VAL A 138 -11.01 -14.93 -19.04
CA VAL A 138 -10.95 -13.70 -18.22
C VAL A 138 -12.03 -13.69 -17.14
N VAL A 139 -13.27 -14.08 -17.46
CA VAL A 139 -14.36 -14.15 -16.47
C VAL A 139 -14.08 -15.22 -15.43
N CYS A 140 -13.66 -16.42 -15.83
CA CYS A 140 -13.31 -17.51 -14.91
C CYS A 140 -12.15 -17.11 -13.99
N LEU A 141 -11.08 -16.52 -14.54
CA LEU A 141 -9.94 -16.03 -13.76
C LEU A 141 -10.35 -14.92 -12.78
N GLY A 142 -11.18 -13.98 -13.22
CA GLY A 142 -11.71 -12.92 -12.35
C GLY A 142 -12.54 -13.48 -11.19
N ARG A 143 -13.37 -14.50 -11.45
CA ARG A 143 -14.17 -15.18 -10.42
C ARG A 143 -13.31 -15.98 -9.44
N CYS A 144 -12.30 -16.69 -9.92
CA CYS A 144 -11.32 -17.38 -9.08
C CYS A 144 -10.56 -16.39 -8.19
N MET A 145 -10.08 -15.27 -8.77
CA MET A 145 -9.41 -14.21 -8.00
C MET A 145 -10.32 -13.60 -6.94
N LEU A 146 -11.57 -13.32 -7.28
CA LEU A 146 -12.56 -12.82 -6.32
C LEU A 146 -12.78 -13.82 -5.18
N PHE A 147 -12.91 -15.11 -5.49
CA PHE A 147 -13.05 -16.17 -4.49
C PHE A 147 -11.83 -16.25 -3.56
N VAL A 148 -10.62 -16.26 -4.12
CA VAL A 148 -9.37 -16.26 -3.33
C VAL A 148 -9.28 -15.03 -2.42
N ARG A 149 -9.71 -13.86 -2.90
CA ARG A 149 -9.64 -12.60 -2.13
C ARG A 149 -10.74 -12.46 -1.07
N THR A 150 -11.91 -13.05 -1.27
CA THR A 150 -13.11 -12.72 -0.49
C THR A 150 -13.81 -13.92 0.14
N GLY A 151 -13.41 -15.14 -0.22
CA GLY A 151 -14.15 -16.36 0.09
C GLY A 151 -15.49 -16.48 -0.65
N SER A 152 -15.75 -15.65 -1.66
CA SER A 152 -16.99 -15.69 -2.43
C SER A 152 -16.77 -15.56 -3.94
N TRP A 153 -17.56 -16.31 -4.70
CA TRP A 153 -17.58 -16.24 -6.16
C TRP A 153 -18.26 -14.97 -6.69
N TYR A 154 -18.96 -14.22 -5.84
CA TYR A 154 -19.73 -13.04 -6.20
C TYR A 154 -19.39 -11.88 -5.27
N VAL A 155 -19.63 -10.65 -5.71
CA VAL A 155 -19.56 -9.48 -4.84
C VAL A 155 -20.65 -9.62 -3.77
N ARG A 156 -20.29 -9.32 -2.53
CA ARG A 156 -21.18 -9.49 -1.38
C ARG A 156 -21.50 -8.13 -0.75
N PRO A 157 -22.60 -8.03 0.02
CA PRO A 157 -22.90 -6.80 0.76
C PRO A 157 -21.81 -6.48 1.79
N TYR A 158 -21.75 -5.23 2.24
CA TYR A 158 -20.76 -4.71 3.18
C TYR A 158 -20.56 -5.62 4.41
N ASP A 159 -21.63 -6.05 5.06
CA ASP A 159 -21.59 -6.90 6.27
C ASP A 159 -20.91 -8.26 6.06
N TRP A 160 -20.92 -8.78 4.83
CA TRP A 160 -20.22 -10.04 4.51
C TRP A 160 -18.74 -9.98 4.81
N TYR A 161 -18.16 -8.77 4.80
CA TYR A 161 -16.76 -8.50 5.03
C TYR A 161 -16.47 -8.04 6.47
N SER A 162 -17.46 -8.08 7.36
CA SER A 162 -17.23 -7.81 8.78
C SER A 162 -16.38 -8.91 9.40
N MET A 163 -15.50 -8.55 10.34
CA MET A 163 -14.64 -9.51 11.05
C MET A 163 -15.43 -10.64 11.71
N PRO A 164 -16.52 -10.38 12.46
CA PRO A 164 -17.29 -11.45 13.10
C PRO A 164 -17.79 -12.49 12.11
N ILE A 165 -18.41 -12.04 11.01
CA ILE A 165 -18.99 -12.92 9.99
C ILE A 165 -17.88 -13.70 9.26
N VAL A 166 -16.76 -13.05 8.92
CA VAL A 166 -15.66 -13.74 8.22
C VAL A 166 -14.99 -14.76 9.13
N GLY A 167 -14.73 -14.38 10.39
CA GLY A 167 -14.17 -15.27 11.41
C GLY A 167 -15.06 -16.49 11.65
N GLU A 168 -16.36 -16.29 11.83
CA GLU A 168 -17.33 -17.38 11.97
C GLU A 168 -17.30 -18.31 10.76
N ARG A 169 -17.28 -17.79 9.53
CA ARG A 169 -17.21 -18.64 8.33
C ARG A 169 -15.93 -19.46 8.21
N LEU A 170 -14.78 -18.90 8.61
CA LEU A 170 -13.50 -19.60 8.51
C LEU A 170 -13.29 -20.60 9.65
N HIS A 171 -13.87 -20.32 10.82
CA HIS A 171 -13.57 -21.02 12.08
C HIS A 171 -14.80 -21.69 12.72
N SER A 172 -15.94 -21.77 12.03
CA SER A 172 -17.19 -22.37 12.54
C SER A 172 -17.04 -23.83 13.00
N THR A 173 -16.00 -24.51 12.52
CA THR A 173 -15.72 -25.92 12.82
C THR A 173 -14.55 -26.12 13.78
N SER A 174 -13.87 -25.07 14.21
CA SER A 174 -12.60 -25.17 14.95
C SER A 174 -12.72 -24.83 16.44
N VAL A 175 -12.92 -25.89 17.22
CA VAL A 175 -12.37 -26.11 18.58
C VAL A 175 -12.98 -25.29 19.73
N GLU A 176 -13.60 -26.02 20.67
CA GLU A 176 -13.94 -25.53 22.02
C GLU A 176 -12.67 -25.08 22.75
N LEU A 177 -12.74 -23.95 23.44
CA LEU A 177 -11.63 -23.47 24.24
C LEU A 177 -11.27 -24.41 25.37
N PRO A 178 -9.98 -24.68 25.62
CA PRO A 178 -9.57 -25.25 26.88
C PRO A 178 -9.93 -24.29 28.02
N THR A 179 -10.76 -24.73 28.96
CA THR A 179 -11.28 -23.93 30.09
C THR A 179 -10.19 -23.34 30.99
N HIS A 180 -8.99 -23.90 30.95
CA HIS A 180 -7.84 -23.49 31.76
C HIS A 180 -6.95 -22.41 31.10
N ILE A 181 -7.14 -22.11 29.80
CA ILE A 181 -6.28 -21.14 29.09
C ILE A 181 -6.44 -19.72 29.64
N LEU A 182 -7.64 -19.35 30.10
CA LEU A 182 -7.88 -18.04 30.71
C LEU A 182 -7.15 -17.86 32.05
N ALA A 183 -6.85 -18.97 32.75
CA ALA A 183 -6.20 -18.95 34.06
C ALA A 183 -4.66 -18.83 33.96
N SER A 184 -4.05 -19.16 32.82
CA SER A 184 -2.60 -19.01 32.59
C SER A 184 -2.20 -17.60 32.11
N CYS A 185 -3.18 -16.74 31.86
CA CYS A 185 -2.94 -15.46 31.22
C CYS A 185 -2.73 -14.33 32.22
N LYS A 186 -1.50 -13.80 32.23
CA LYS A 186 -1.13 -12.63 33.02
C LYS A 186 -1.40 -11.38 32.21
N PHE A 187 -2.62 -10.88 32.29
CA PHE A 187 -3.02 -9.66 31.60
C PHE A 187 -2.42 -8.42 32.26
N ARG A 188 -1.83 -7.53 31.45
CA ARG A 188 -1.65 -6.14 31.82
C ARG A 188 -2.33 -5.28 30.75
N ASN A 189 -3.34 -4.52 31.15
CA ASN A 189 -3.89 -3.48 30.30
C ASN A 189 -2.84 -2.38 30.15
N VAL A 190 -2.09 -2.41 29.04
CA VAL A 190 -0.99 -1.48 28.79
C VAL A 190 -1.51 -0.09 28.37
N SER A 191 -2.78 0.04 27.92
CA SER A 191 -3.44 1.32 27.61
C SER A 191 -3.56 2.22 28.84
N ILE A 192 -3.88 1.60 29.98
CA ILE A 192 -4.18 2.32 31.23
C ILE A 192 -2.91 2.94 31.82
N ALA A 193 -1.75 2.36 31.54
CA ALA A 193 -0.49 2.93 31.97
C ALA A 193 -0.25 4.24 31.22
N LYS A 194 -0.53 5.38 31.86
CA LYS A 194 -0.16 6.69 31.33
C LYS A 194 1.35 6.72 31.15
N THR A 195 1.79 6.83 29.90
CA THR A 195 3.19 7.03 29.56
C THR A 195 3.34 8.47 29.10
N GLU A 196 4.13 9.24 29.83
CA GLU A 196 4.55 10.56 29.36
C GLU A 196 5.65 10.37 28.31
N LEU A 197 5.65 11.24 27.30
CA LEU A 197 6.68 11.25 26.28
C LEU A 197 8.00 11.70 26.93
N LEU A 198 9.06 10.97 26.59
CA LEU A 198 10.40 11.15 27.16
C LEU A 198 11.31 11.69 26.07
N SER A 199 12.26 12.54 26.42
CA SER A 199 13.32 12.98 25.50
C SER A 199 14.69 12.45 25.94
N VAL A 200 15.64 12.42 25.01
CA VAL A 200 17.02 12.05 25.32
C VAL A 200 17.64 13.04 26.32
N ALA A 201 17.23 14.30 26.29
CA ALA A 201 17.64 15.31 27.27
C ALA A 201 17.18 14.95 28.69
N ASP A 202 15.96 14.45 28.86
CA ASP A 202 15.44 13.99 30.16
C ASP A 202 16.26 12.80 30.70
N VAL A 203 16.60 11.85 29.82
CA VAL A 203 17.47 10.72 30.16
C VAL A 203 18.87 11.19 30.58
N ILE A 204 19.43 12.16 29.86
CA ILE A 204 20.74 12.76 30.19
C ILE A 204 20.69 13.46 31.54
N ALA A 205 19.64 14.24 31.81
CA ALA A 205 19.44 14.93 33.07
C ALA A 205 19.36 13.94 34.24
N ASN A 206 18.53 12.91 34.12
CA ASN A 206 18.41 11.86 35.15
C ASN A 206 19.71 11.07 35.35
N ALA A 207 20.45 10.80 34.27
CA ALA A 207 21.73 10.09 34.35
C ALA A 207 22.86 10.97 34.92
N SER A 208 22.74 12.30 34.85
CA SER A 208 23.77 13.22 35.34
C SER A 208 23.95 13.16 36.86
N ASP A 209 22.89 12.83 37.60
CA ASP A 209 22.93 12.59 39.05
C ASP A 209 23.73 11.33 39.42
N ILE A 210 23.78 10.34 38.52
CA ILE A 210 24.49 9.07 38.70
C ILE A 210 25.98 9.20 38.28
N LYS A 211 26.32 10.23 37.49
CA LYS A 211 27.47 10.21 36.56
C LYS A 211 28.83 10.65 37.04
N ARG A 212 29.07 10.90 38.33
CA ARG A 212 30.41 11.39 38.73
C ARG A 212 31.54 10.37 38.53
N LYS A 213 31.30 9.09 38.17
CA LYS A 213 32.36 8.06 38.02
C LYS A 213 32.11 6.93 36.98
N ALA A 214 31.15 7.01 36.08
CA ALA A 214 30.83 5.86 35.21
C ALA A 214 31.88 5.65 34.09
N SER A 215 32.37 4.41 33.96
CA SER A 215 33.24 3.97 32.86
C SER A 215 32.52 4.02 31.51
N PRO A 216 33.24 4.16 30.38
CA PRO A 216 32.64 4.04 29.05
C PRO A 216 31.82 2.77 28.91
N LYS A 217 30.58 2.89 28.43
CA LYS A 217 29.65 1.78 28.24
C LYS A 217 29.52 1.48 26.75
N VAL A 218 29.83 0.25 26.36
CA VAL A 218 29.68 -0.23 25.00
C VAL A 218 28.56 -1.25 24.95
N VAL A 219 27.60 -1.05 24.04
CA VAL A 219 26.53 -2.00 23.72
C VAL A 219 26.77 -2.51 22.31
N TYR A 220 26.88 -3.82 22.17
CA TYR A 220 27.12 -4.46 20.89
C TYR A 220 25.79 -4.78 20.22
N VAL A 221 25.50 -4.14 19.10
CA VAL A 221 24.31 -4.36 18.29
C VAL A 221 24.55 -5.56 17.39
N VAL A 222 23.71 -6.59 17.51
CA VAL A 222 23.87 -7.85 16.77
C VAL A 222 22.69 -8.05 15.82
N PRO A 223 22.86 -7.83 14.52
CA PRO A 223 21.83 -8.16 13.53
C PRO A 223 21.81 -9.67 13.31
N PHE A 224 20.69 -10.34 13.63
CA PHE A 224 20.64 -11.80 13.70
C PHE A 224 19.38 -12.39 13.05
N THR A 225 19.55 -13.37 12.16
CA THR A 225 18.42 -14.13 11.60
C THR A 225 18.88 -15.50 11.09
N ALA A 226 17.97 -16.47 11.07
CA ALA A 226 18.19 -17.80 10.51
C ALA A 226 19.50 -18.45 11.00
N GLY A 227 19.72 -18.43 12.32
CA GLY A 227 20.90 -19.02 12.95
C GLY A 227 22.25 -18.34 12.65
N SER A 228 22.29 -17.09 12.14
CA SER A 228 23.55 -16.41 11.81
C SER A 228 23.52 -14.90 12.00
N ILE A 229 24.70 -14.29 12.12
CA ILE A 229 24.87 -12.84 12.10
C ILE A 229 24.80 -12.35 10.65
N VAL A 230 24.09 -11.25 10.46
CA VAL A 230 23.77 -10.71 9.15
C VAL A 230 24.75 -9.58 8.80
N THR A 231 25.79 -9.88 8.01
CA THR A 231 26.88 -8.95 7.66
C THR A 231 26.42 -7.81 6.75
N MET A 232 26.37 -6.57 7.26
CA MET A 232 25.78 -5.40 6.60
C MET A 232 26.74 -4.73 5.61
N SER A 233 26.24 -4.36 4.42
CA SER A 233 26.99 -3.51 3.49
C SER A 233 26.92 -2.04 3.91
N ASP A 234 27.81 -1.21 3.38
CA ASP A 234 27.80 0.24 3.61
C ASP A 234 26.44 0.87 3.24
N ASP A 235 25.80 0.37 2.18
CA ASP A 235 24.48 0.82 1.70
C ASP A 235 23.32 0.45 2.66
N ASN A 236 23.51 -0.55 3.52
CA ASN A 236 22.57 -0.88 4.60
C ASN A 236 22.77 0.02 5.84
N LEU A 237 23.95 0.61 5.98
CA LEU A 237 24.38 1.31 7.19
C LEU A 237 24.36 2.82 7.05
N MET A 238 24.48 3.33 5.83
CA MET A 238 24.53 4.75 5.53
C MET A 238 23.32 5.18 4.71
N PRO A 239 22.65 6.27 5.11
CA PRO A 239 21.62 6.87 4.28
C PRO A 239 22.18 7.36 2.94
N GLN A 240 21.63 6.85 1.85
CA GLN A 240 21.86 7.34 0.51
C GLN A 240 20.85 8.46 0.19
N GLN A 241 21.31 9.55 -0.42
CA GLN A 241 20.41 10.56 -0.96
C GLN A 241 19.80 10.06 -2.26
N ALA A 242 18.47 10.07 -2.37
CA ALA A 242 17.83 9.89 -3.66
C ALA A 242 18.21 11.05 -4.57
N ALA A 243 18.57 10.74 -5.82
CA ALA A 243 18.69 11.76 -6.84
C ALA A 243 17.37 12.55 -6.88
N LEU A 244 17.47 13.88 -6.80
CA LEU A 244 16.33 14.78 -6.99
C LEU A 244 15.75 14.49 -8.37
N MET A 245 14.64 13.75 -8.42
CA MET A 245 13.87 13.63 -9.64
C MET A 245 13.41 15.05 -10.00
N PRO A 246 13.69 15.56 -11.22
CA PRO A 246 13.26 16.89 -11.60
C PRO A 246 11.74 16.96 -11.52
N SER A 247 11.24 17.69 -10.52
CA SER A 247 9.81 18.00 -10.41
C SER A 247 9.40 18.76 -11.67
N THR A 248 8.46 18.20 -12.43
CA THR A 248 7.84 18.87 -13.58
C THR A 248 6.82 19.93 -13.16
N HIS A 249 6.64 20.17 -11.85
CA HIS A 249 5.69 21.14 -11.32
C HIS A 249 6.36 22.14 -10.37
N ASN A 250 6.42 23.38 -10.87
CA ASN A 250 6.80 24.66 -10.24
C ASN A 250 8.27 24.91 -9.84
N PRO A 251 8.90 26.00 -10.36
CA PRO A 251 10.30 26.37 -10.13
C PRO A 251 10.53 27.22 -8.87
N LEU A 252 9.64 27.18 -7.87
CA LEU A 252 9.92 27.83 -6.59
C LEU A 252 10.76 26.88 -5.75
N GLU A 253 12.08 27.14 -5.75
CA GLU A 253 13.10 26.56 -4.87
C GLU A 253 12.69 26.73 -3.39
N VAL A 254 11.81 25.87 -2.90
CA VAL A 254 11.80 25.52 -1.48
C VAL A 254 13.03 24.64 -1.30
N LEU A 255 13.90 24.97 -0.34
CA LEU A 255 15.01 24.11 0.11
C LEU A 255 14.46 22.72 0.46
N THR A 256 14.36 21.84 -0.53
CA THR A 256 13.83 20.49 -0.35
C THR A 256 14.96 19.63 0.18
N VAL A 257 14.91 19.33 1.48
CA VAL A 257 15.73 18.26 2.07
C VAL A 257 15.49 17.01 1.21
N PRO A 258 16.53 16.46 0.53
CA PRO A 258 16.35 15.31 -0.34
C PRO A 258 15.93 14.11 0.49
N TYR A 259 15.16 13.20 -0.12
CA TYR A 259 14.84 11.93 0.54
C TYR A 259 16.12 11.15 0.78
N GLN A 260 16.22 10.61 1.98
CA GLN A 260 17.26 9.68 2.37
C GLN A 260 16.66 8.29 2.43
N HIS A 261 17.30 7.35 1.77
CA HIS A 261 16.93 5.94 1.75
C HIS A 261 18.09 5.10 2.27
N VAL A 262 17.76 3.92 2.74
CA VAL A 262 18.73 2.90 3.12
C VAL A 262 18.31 1.64 2.39
N GLU A 263 19.26 0.91 1.81
CA GLU A 263 18.93 -0.33 1.13
C GLU A 263 18.35 -1.33 2.14
N PRO A 264 17.09 -1.76 1.97
CA PRO A 264 16.47 -2.65 2.92
C PRO A 264 17.11 -4.03 2.82
N ARG A 265 17.36 -4.63 3.98
CA ARG A 265 17.72 -6.04 4.02
C ARG A 265 16.50 -6.87 4.33
N GLU A 266 16.05 -7.67 3.36
CA GLU A 266 14.81 -8.44 3.49
C GLU A 266 14.82 -9.37 4.71
N ALA A 267 15.99 -9.93 5.01
CA ALA A 267 16.21 -10.81 6.14
C ALA A 267 16.08 -10.10 7.50
N LEU A 268 16.14 -8.75 7.57
CA LEU A 268 16.03 -7.96 8.80
C LEU A 268 15.28 -6.64 8.54
N SER A 269 13.98 -6.76 8.33
CA SER A 269 13.12 -5.65 7.90
C SER A 269 12.99 -4.47 8.88
N VAL A 270 13.20 -4.70 10.18
CA VAL A 270 13.18 -3.63 11.19
C VAL A 270 14.52 -2.95 11.39
N PHE A 271 15.62 -3.55 10.93
CA PHE A 271 16.97 -3.05 11.19
C PHE A 271 17.19 -1.61 10.70
N PRO A 272 16.78 -1.22 9.46
CA PRO A 272 16.97 0.15 9.00
C PRO A 272 16.30 1.19 9.90
N PHE A 273 15.12 0.87 10.45
CA PHE A 273 14.43 1.77 11.39
C PHE A 273 15.24 1.94 12.68
N TRP A 274 15.70 0.85 13.28
CA TRP A 274 16.40 0.92 14.56
C TRP A 274 17.80 1.49 14.45
N TRP A 275 18.55 1.09 13.42
CA TRP A 275 19.93 1.55 13.22
C TRP A 275 20.01 2.98 12.69
N ASN A 276 19.25 3.27 11.63
CA ASN A 276 19.38 4.56 10.96
C ASN A 276 18.44 5.61 11.55
N VAL A 277 17.22 5.25 11.97
CA VAL A 277 16.26 6.23 12.49
C VAL A 277 16.39 6.40 14.01
N ILE A 278 16.28 5.31 14.79
CA ILE A 278 16.30 5.39 16.25
C ILE A 278 17.71 5.59 16.80
N LEU A 279 18.72 4.90 16.28
CA LEU A 279 20.11 5.11 16.68
C LEU A 279 20.85 6.13 15.78
N GLY A 280 20.12 6.92 14.99
CA GLY A 280 20.66 8.02 14.20
C GLY A 280 20.24 9.40 14.69
N GLU A 281 20.65 10.42 13.94
CA GLU A 281 20.46 11.84 14.28
C GLU A 281 19.04 12.39 13.98
N HIS A 282 18.12 11.55 13.48
CA HIS A 282 16.86 12.03 12.92
C HIS A 282 15.90 12.68 13.93
N PHE A 283 15.93 12.24 15.19
CA PHE A 283 15.00 12.76 16.21
C PHE A 283 15.69 13.51 17.35
N ALA A 284 16.97 13.21 17.64
CA ALA A 284 17.75 13.82 18.70
C ALA A 284 19.20 14.00 18.26
N GLU A 285 19.69 15.24 18.29
CA GLU A 285 21.06 15.63 17.90
C GLU A 285 22.14 15.04 18.82
N GLN A 286 21.75 14.53 19.99
CA GLN A 286 22.66 13.91 20.96
C GLN A 286 23.12 12.51 20.54
N VAL A 287 22.42 11.85 19.61
CA VAL A 287 22.77 10.51 19.10
C VAL A 287 23.48 10.68 17.76
N LYS A 288 24.80 10.51 17.73
CA LYS A 288 25.61 10.81 16.54
C LYS A 288 26.29 9.57 15.95
N PRO A 289 26.37 9.42 14.62
CA PRO A 289 27.25 8.46 13.99
C PRO A 289 28.71 8.93 14.15
N SER A 290 29.49 8.19 14.95
CA SER A 290 30.93 8.45 15.09
C SER A 290 31.76 7.69 14.05
N SER A 291 31.23 6.58 13.53
CA SER A 291 31.81 5.80 12.44
C SER A 291 30.68 5.08 11.67
N LEU A 292 31.04 4.32 10.63
CA LEU A 292 30.08 3.46 9.92
C LEU A 292 29.38 2.48 10.88
N LEU A 293 30.15 1.92 11.83
CA LEU A 293 29.74 0.86 12.75
C LEU A 293 29.37 1.37 14.15
N ASP A 294 29.58 2.65 14.44
CA ASP A 294 29.38 3.21 15.77
C ASP A 294 28.32 4.31 15.79
N ARG A 295 27.47 4.27 16.82
CA ARG A 295 26.57 5.37 17.21
C ARG A 295 26.87 5.74 18.65
N THR A 296 27.02 7.02 18.95
CA THR A 296 27.45 7.50 20.27
C THR A 296 26.48 8.48 20.87
N VAL A 297 26.37 8.44 22.19
CA VAL A 297 25.77 9.50 23.01
C VAL A 297 26.86 10.00 23.95
N GLU A 298 27.65 10.95 23.47
CA GLU A 298 28.88 11.43 24.13
C GLU A 298 28.63 11.86 25.57
N THR A 299 27.54 12.60 25.80
CA THR A 299 27.13 13.06 27.14
C THR A 299 26.91 11.91 28.10
N LEU A 300 26.51 10.73 27.61
CA LEU A 300 26.31 9.49 28.37
C LEU A 300 27.53 8.57 28.42
N ASN A 301 28.61 8.88 27.68
CA ASN A 301 29.74 7.97 27.48
C ASN A 301 29.28 6.57 27.04
N LEU A 302 28.27 6.56 26.17
CA LEU A 302 27.59 5.36 25.67
C LEU A 302 27.85 5.21 24.17
N THR A 303 28.31 4.04 23.77
CA THR A 303 28.55 3.67 22.37
C THR A 303 27.76 2.42 22.02
N PHE A 304 27.05 2.47 20.88
CA PHE A 304 26.47 1.31 20.22
C PHE A 304 27.38 0.90 19.07
N HIS A 305 27.98 -0.29 19.17
CA HIS A 305 28.90 -0.84 18.18
C HIS A 305 28.23 -1.98 17.41
N LEU A 306 28.21 -1.92 16.08
CA LEU A 306 27.59 -2.94 15.24
C LEU A 306 28.53 -4.11 14.98
N VAL A 307 28.10 -5.31 15.40
CA VAL A 307 28.81 -6.56 15.18
C VAL A 307 28.58 -7.07 13.76
N GLN A 308 29.66 -7.33 13.03
CA GLN A 308 29.62 -7.73 11.61
C GLN A 308 29.81 -9.23 11.38
N SER A 309 30.40 -9.95 12.33
CA SER A 309 30.72 -11.37 12.16
C SER A 309 30.60 -12.19 13.45
N VAL A 310 30.52 -13.51 13.29
CA VAL A 310 30.45 -14.45 14.41
C VAL A 310 31.74 -14.47 15.21
N GLU A 311 32.88 -14.32 14.54
CA GLU A 311 34.21 -14.27 15.16
C GLU A 311 34.33 -13.04 16.07
N GLU A 312 33.80 -11.90 15.63
CA GLU A 312 33.74 -10.69 16.44
C GLU A 312 32.88 -10.89 17.69
N LEU A 313 31.67 -11.46 17.53
CA LEU A 313 30.79 -11.81 18.65
C LEU A 313 31.49 -12.76 19.64
N ASP A 314 32.18 -13.78 19.13
CA ASP A 314 32.91 -14.76 19.94
C ASP A 314 34.13 -14.16 20.64
N ALA A 315 34.73 -13.10 20.10
CA ALA A 315 35.85 -12.40 20.73
C ALA A 315 35.41 -11.55 21.93
N LEU A 316 34.15 -11.10 21.99
CA LEU A 316 33.67 -10.18 23.03
C LEU A 316 33.84 -10.73 24.45
N PRO A 317 34.19 -9.91 25.46
CA PRO A 317 34.29 -10.35 26.85
C PRO A 317 32.99 -10.97 27.39
N SER A 318 33.11 -11.89 28.36
CA SER A 318 31.95 -12.31 29.15
C SER A 318 31.29 -11.12 29.85
N ASN A 319 29.97 -11.15 30.01
CA ASN A 319 29.12 -10.07 30.52
C ASN A 319 29.03 -8.82 29.64
N SER A 320 29.49 -8.88 28.38
CA SER A 320 29.20 -7.83 27.40
C SER A 320 27.69 -7.63 27.23
N SER A 321 27.31 -6.38 26.95
CA SER A 321 25.92 -5.99 26.74
C SER A 321 25.60 -6.07 25.25
N LEU A 322 24.63 -6.91 24.90
CA LEU A 322 24.23 -7.16 23.52
C LEU A 322 22.82 -6.61 23.28
N LEU A 323 22.63 -5.86 22.20
CA LEU A 323 21.32 -5.50 21.66
C LEU A 323 21.08 -6.29 20.38
N VAL A 324 20.33 -7.38 20.47
CA VAL A 324 20.06 -8.26 19.32
C VAL A 324 18.87 -7.72 18.54
N ILE A 325 19.07 -7.42 17.26
CA ILE A 325 17.98 -7.04 16.35
C ILE A 325 17.69 -8.25 15.46
N ALA A 326 16.54 -8.86 15.70
CA ALA A 326 16.13 -10.10 15.05
C ALA A 326 14.87 -9.92 14.19
N GLN A 327 14.72 -10.77 13.17
CA GLN A 327 13.53 -10.74 12.32
C GLN A 327 12.32 -11.33 13.03
N GLY A 328 12.50 -12.34 13.88
CA GLY A 328 11.44 -13.00 14.64
C GLY A 328 11.83 -13.40 16.07
N LEU A 329 10.84 -13.78 16.89
CA LEU A 329 11.10 -14.36 18.23
C LEU A 329 11.77 -15.74 18.16
N ASN A 330 11.56 -16.49 17.08
CA ASN A 330 12.26 -17.75 16.80
C ASN A 330 13.77 -17.54 16.63
N ASP A 331 14.18 -16.50 15.89
CA ASP A 331 15.59 -16.12 15.75
C ASP A 331 16.21 -15.80 17.12
N MET A 332 15.45 -15.19 18.03
CA MET A 332 15.93 -14.95 19.40
C MET A 332 16.15 -16.25 20.18
N THR A 333 15.25 -17.23 20.06
CA THR A 333 15.47 -18.54 20.70
C THR A 333 16.68 -19.26 20.12
N GLU A 334 16.89 -19.19 18.81
CA GLU A 334 18.07 -19.76 18.15
C GLU A 334 19.36 -19.08 18.63
N PHE A 335 19.38 -17.75 18.69
CA PHE A 335 20.51 -16.98 19.22
C PHE A 335 20.88 -17.40 20.64
N LEU A 336 19.88 -17.58 21.51
CA LEU A 336 20.08 -17.98 22.90
C LEU A 336 20.50 -19.45 23.04
N ALA A 337 20.06 -20.31 22.13
CA ALA A 337 20.41 -21.73 22.09
C ALA A 337 21.81 -22.00 21.51
N MET A 338 22.43 -21.01 20.84
CA MET A 338 23.82 -21.13 20.42
C MET A 338 24.70 -21.43 21.62
N ASN A 339 25.44 -22.53 21.55
CA ASN A 339 26.34 -22.97 22.61
C ASN A 339 27.57 -22.05 22.67
N ARG A 340 27.39 -20.88 23.29
CA ARG A 340 28.45 -19.90 23.50
C ARG A 340 28.98 -20.07 24.93
N PRO A 341 30.30 -20.21 25.12
CA PRO A 341 30.89 -20.40 26.45
C PRO A 341 30.75 -19.15 27.35
N LYS A 342 30.36 -18.01 26.76
CA LYS A 342 30.27 -16.71 27.42
C LYS A 342 28.81 -16.38 27.75
N ILE A 343 28.61 -15.81 28.93
CA ILE A 343 27.30 -15.31 29.38
C ILE A 343 27.22 -13.83 29.00
N PHE A 344 26.21 -13.45 28.24
CA PHE A 344 25.97 -12.07 27.83
C PHE A 344 24.73 -11.47 28.51
N LYS A 345 24.70 -10.13 28.68
CA LYS A 345 23.48 -9.41 29.04
C LYS A 345 22.77 -9.05 27.74
N VAL A 346 21.55 -9.55 27.52
CA VAL A 346 20.87 -9.45 26.22
C VAL A 346 19.64 -8.55 26.31
N GLY A 347 19.61 -7.48 25.54
CA GLY A 347 18.39 -6.77 25.16
C GLY A 347 18.05 -7.19 23.74
N PHE A 348 16.77 -7.20 23.36
CA PHE A 348 16.41 -7.50 21.98
C PHE A 348 15.31 -6.64 21.39
N ILE A 349 15.31 -6.55 20.06
CA ILE A 349 14.24 -6.03 19.23
C ILE A 349 13.88 -7.13 18.24
N ALA A 350 12.64 -7.61 18.24
CA ALA A 350 12.20 -8.68 17.36
C ALA A 350 10.73 -8.51 16.97
N LEU A 351 10.36 -8.96 15.77
CA LEU A 351 8.95 -9.08 15.41
C LEU A 351 8.38 -10.32 16.10
N ALA A 352 7.23 -10.18 16.75
CA ALA A 352 6.39 -11.32 17.03
C ALA A 352 5.63 -11.73 15.76
N ARG A 353 5.07 -12.93 15.73
CA ARG A 353 4.11 -13.30 14.69
C ARG A 353 2.88 -12.40 14.77
N GLU A 354 2.34 -12.11 13.60
CA GLU A 354 1.18 -11.23 13.42
C GLU A 354 -0.10 -11.78 14.09
N ASP A 355 -0.16 -13.10 14.32
CA ASP A 355 -1.27 -13.79 14.97
C ASP A 355 -1.12 -13.92 16.50
N CYS A 356 -0.15 -13.21 17.09
CA CYS A 356 0.18 -13.23 18.52
C CYS A 356 0.38 -14.64 19.11
N ASN A 357 0.66 -15.63 18.25
CA ASN A 357 0.89 -17.02 18.61
C ASN A 357 2.37 -17.35 18.44
N ASN A 358 3.17 -16.96 19.43
CA ASN A 358 4.61 -17.24 19.45
C ASN A 358 4.89 -18.31 20.51
N PRO A 359 4.89 -19.61 20.18
CA PRO A 359 5.22 -20.65 21.16
C PRO A 359 6.59 -20.46 21.81
N GLU A 360 7.49 -19.74 21.13
CA GLU A 360 8.82 -19.37 21.59
C GLU A 360 8.82 -18.36 22.74
N ALA A 361 7.77 -17.54 22.88
CA ALA A 361 7.68 -16.48 23.89
C ALA A 361 7.83 -17.01 25.33
N LEU A 362 7.30 -18.20 25.61
CA LEU A 362 7.42 -18.84 26.93
C LEU A 362 8.87 -19.16 27.30
N GLN A 363 9.71 -19.50 26.32
CA GLN A 363 11.13 -19.78 26.54
C GLN A 363 11.89 -18.49 26.93
N LEU A 364 11.48 -17.36 26.34
CA LEU A 364 12.10 -16.06 26.59
C LEU A 364 11.76 -15.48 27.98
N LEU A 365 10.57 -15.78 28.51
CA LEU A 365 10.14 -15.32 29.85
C LEU A 365 11.11 -15.78 30.94
N GLY A 366 11.57 -17.03 30.88
CA GLY A 366 12.43 -17.65 31.88
C GLY A 366 13.93 -17.38 31.70
N GLU A 367 14.36 -16.83 30.57
CA GLU A 367 15.78 -16.73 30.21
C GLU A 367 16.51 -15.65 31.05
N PRO A 368 17.42 -15.99 31.97
CA PRO A 368 18.08 -15.01 32.85
C PRO A 368 19.01 -14.04 32.12
N ARG A 369 19.51 -14.40 30.92
CA ARG A 369 20.37 -13.52 30.11
C ARG A 369 19.62 -12.31 29.57
N ILE A 370 18.31 -12.42 29.32
CA ILE A 370 17.52 -11.34 28.74
C ILE A 370 17.22 -10.27 29.81
N ARG A 371 17.63 -9.03 29.56
CA ARG A 371 17.41 -7.90 30.44
C ARG A 371 16.16 -7.11 30.07
N PHE A 372 15.88 -6.99 28.77
CA PHE A 372 14.64 -6.42 28.25
C PHE A 372 14.38 -6.88 26.81
N GLY A 373 13.13 -6.73 26.35
CA GLY A 373 12.76 -6.96 24.96
C GLY A 373 11.76 -5.93 24.46
N LEU A 374 11.93 -5.50 23.21
CA LEU A 374 11.07 -4.52 22.53
C LEU A 374 10.45 -5.19 21.29
N MET A 375 9.13 -5.14 21.16
CA MET A 375 8.42 -5.83 20.08
C MET A 375 7.43 -4.91 19.35
N PRO A 376 7.57 -4.73 18.03
CA PRO A 376 6.60 -4.02 17.21
C PRO A 376 5.21 -4.65 17.18
N PHE A 377 5.18 -5.96 16.96
CA PHE A 377 3.99 -6.78 17.10
C PHE A 377 4.05 -7.29 18.53
N GLY A 378 3.23 -6.73 19.41
CA GLY A 378 3.17 -7.20 20.78
C GLY A 378 2.86 -8.69 20.80
N ASP A 379 3.46 -9.41 21.74
CA ASP A 379 3.05 -10.77 22.04
C ASP A 379 2.27 -10.77 23.36
N CYS A 380 1.02 -11.20 23.27
CA CYS A 380 0.08 -11.41 24.37
C CYS A 380 0.64 -12.11 25.61
N THR A 381 1.60 -13.01 25.42
CA THR A 381 2.16 -13.87 26.48
C THR A 381 3.45 -13.30 27.08
N LEU A 382 4.17 -12.48 26.30
CA LEU A 382 5.47 -11.95 26.67
C LEU A 382 5.39 -10.52 27.22
N VAL A 383 4.57 -9.66 26.62
CA VAL A 383 4.53 -8.23 26.93
C VAL A 383 3.98 -8.00 28.34
N ASP A 384 4.86 -7.58 29.25
CA ASP A 384 4.52 -7.26 30.65
C ASP A 384 4.59 -5.75 30.96
N GLY A 385 5.05 -4.94 30.00
CA GLY A 385 5.27 -3.50 30.14
C GLY A 385 6.30 -3.14 31.21
N LYS A 386 7.20 -4.06 31.57
CA LYS A 386 8.33 -3.84 32.50
C LYS A 386 9.63 -4.33 31.89
N ARG A 387 9.71 -5.62 31.59
CA ARG A 387 10.85 -6.28 30.96
C ARG A 387 10.64 -6.38 29.45
N PHE A 388 9.40 -6.62 29.04
CA PHE A 388 9.01 -6.77 27.64
C PHE A 388 7.96 -5.74 27.29
N SER A 389 8.25 -4.88 26.30
CA SER A 389 7.40 -3.74 25.97
C SER A 389 7.04 -3.70 24.49
N THR A 390 5.83 -3.23 24.19
CA THR A 390 5.41 -2.90 22.82
C THR A 390 5.99 -1.56 22.38
N ILE A 391 6.47 -1.53 21.15
CA ILE A 391 7.04 -0.36 20.47
C ILE A 391 6.34 -0.18 19.11
N PRO A 392 6.35 1.03 18.52
CA PRO A 392 5.87 1.22 17.16
C PRO A 392 6.63 0.35 16.18
N LEU A 393 5.92 -0.16 15.17
CA LEU A 393 6.55 -0.77 13.99
C LEU A 393 7.36 0.26 13.19
N GLY A 394 6.89 1.49 13.14
CA GLY A 394 7.43 2.52 12.26
C GLY A 394 7.04 2.30 10.80
N PRO A 395 7.57 3.13 9.88
CA PRO A 395 7.33 3.01 8.44
C PRO A 395 7.88 1.72 7.84
N SER A 396 7.30 1.23 6.75
CA SER A 396 7.80 0.03 6.06
C SER A 396 9.00 0.34 5.16
N PHE A 397 10.20 -0.03 5.60
CA PHE A 397 11.40 0.08 4.76
C PHE A 397 11.49 -0.97 3.65
N LYS A 398 10.64 -2.02 3.69
CA LYS A 398 10.54 -3.00 2.58
C LYS A 398 10.17 -2.37 1.24
N GLN A 399 9.54 -1.19 1.26
CA GLN A 399 9.16 -0.42 0.07
C GLN A 399 10.05 0.81 -0.11
N ASN A 400 11.26 0.82 0.46
CA ASN A 400 12.19 1.96 0.47
C ASN A 400 11.53 3.26 0.98
N PHE A 401 10.71 3.20 2.03
CA PHE A 401 10.17 4.42 2.63
C PHE A 401 11.34 5.31 3.14
N PRO A 402 11.36 6.62 2.85
CA PRO A 402 12.45 7.49 3.27
C PRO A 402 12.59 7.58 4.78
N ILE A 403 13.81 7.45 5.30
CA ILE A 403 14.09 7.52 6.74
C ILE A 403 13.83 8.92 7.31
N ASN A 404 13.98 9.96 6.48
CA ASN A 404 13.84 11.36 6.85
C ASN A 404 12.53 11.99 6.37
N ALA A 405 11.52 11.20 6.01
CA ALA A 405 10.27 11.69 5.42
C ALA A 405 9.62 12.84 6.23
N HIS A 406 9.67 12.76 7.56
CA HIS A 406 9.14 13.77 8.49
C HIS A 406 9.91 15.09 8.51
N ALA A 407 11.16 15.10 8.06
CA ALA A 407 11.99 16.29 7.95
C ALA A 407 11.92 16.95 6.57
N THR A 408 11.25 16.30 5.60
CA THR A 408 11.07 16.87 4.26
C THR A 408 9.86 17.81 4.21
N TYR A 409 9.72 18.58 3.12
CA TYR A 409 8.56 19.46 2.95
C TYR A 409 7.24 18.69 3.02
N ILE A 410 6.35 19.15 3.90
CA ILE A 410 4.99 18.65 4.08
C ILE A 410 4.03 19.71 3.52
N PRO A 411 3.33 19.43 2.40
CA PRO A 411 2.38 20.37 1.82
C PRO A 411 1.23 20.68 2.78
N ALA A 412 0.82 21.94 2.84
CA ALA A 412 -0.35 22.37 3.59
C ALA A 412 -1.61 21.65 3.09
N ILE A 413 -2.61 21.42 3.96
CA ILE A 413 -3.86 20.75 3.59
C ILE A 413 -4.51 21.37 2.34
N SER A 414 -4.47 22.69 2.16
CA SER A 414 -5.03 23.39 1.00
C SER A 414 -4.34 23.07 -0.33
N GLU A 415 -3.09 22.65 -0.30
CA GLU A 415 -2.26 22.34 -1.48
C GLU A 415 -2.39 20.88 -1.94
N ARG A 416 -2.96 20.03 -1.08
CA ARG A 416 -3.04 18.57 -1.29
C ARG A 416 -4.06 18.19 -2.36
N GLN A 417 -3.62 17.37 -3.30
CA GLN A 417 -4.40 16.93 -4.45
C GLN A 417 -5.44 15.84 -4.12
N TYR A 418 -5.16 15.02 -3.11
CA TYR A 418 -5.98 13.87 -2.77
C TYR A 418 -6.70 14.06 -1.44
N LEU A 419 -8.00 13.78 -1.41
CA LEU A 419 -8.78 13.77 -0.17
C LEU A 419 -8.51 12.50 0.62
N LEU A 420 -8.60 11.35 -0.04
CA LEU A 420 -8.41 10.03 0.55
C LEU A 420 -7.29 9.27 -0.15
N ASN A 421 -6.48 8.57 0.63
CA ASN A 421 -5.56 7.55 0.18
C ASN A 421 -5.85 6.21 0.84
N LEU A 422 -6.00 5.17 0.05
CA LEU A 422 -6.13 3.80 0.50
C LEU A 422 -5.30 2.90 -0.43
N VAL A 423 -4.18 2.40 0.10
CA VAL A 423 -3.34 1.40 -0.58
C VAL A 423 -3.33 0.12 0.27
N VAL A 424 -4.05 -0.90 -0.18
CA VAL A 424 -4.25 -2.15 0.58
C VAL A 424 -4.06 -3.39 -0.29
N SER A 425 -3.63 -4.50 0.33
CA SER A 425 -3.79 -5.83 -0.26
C SER A 425 -5.03 -6.52 0.30
N TRP A 426 -5.78 -7.21 -0.56
CA TRP A 426 -6.97 -7.95 -0.16
C TRP A 426 -6.64 -9.42 0.07
N SER A 427 -7.19 -9.97 1.14
CA SER A 427 -7.25 -11.41 1.37
C SER A 427 -8.48 -11.70 2.20
N VAL A 428 -8.94 -12.96 2.16
CA VAL A 428 -10.05 -13.41 3.02
C VAL A 428 -9.72 -13.24 4.51
N LEU A 429 -8.44 -13.16 4.84
CA LEU A 429 -7.92 -12.92 6.18
C LEU A 429 -7.88 -11.44 6.60
N LYS A 430 -8.16 -10.50 5.69
CA LYS A 430 -8.13 -9.05 5.95
C LYS A 430 -9.40 -8.36 5.42
N PRO A 431 -10.58 -8.76 5.91
CA PRO A 431 -11.83 -8.44 5.24
C PRO A 431 -12.26 -6.97 5.43
N THR A 432 -11.86 -6.30 6.53
CA THR A 432 -12.20 -4.89 6.77
C THR A 432 -11.54 -3.93 5.77
N ARG A 433 -10.47 -4.34 5.11
CA ARG A 433 -9.86 -3.59 4.00
C ARG A 433 -10.82 -3.43 2.82
N ILE A 434 -11.72 -4.39 2.63
CA ILE A 434 -12.78 -4.32 1.63
C ILE A 434 -13.87 -3.35 2.10
N GLN A 435 -14.26 -3.40 3.38
CA GLN A 435 -15.21 -2.45 3.96
C GLN A 435 -14.73 -1.00 3.82
N ALA A 436 -13.48 -0.72 4.18
CA ALA A 436 -12.86 0.59 4.01
C ALA A 436 -12.81 1.03 2.55
N MET A 437 -12.53 0.12 1.61
CA MET A 437 -12.57 0.44 0.18
C MET A 437 -13.99 0.78 -0.27
N MET A 438 -15.00 -0.01 0.11
CA MET A 438 -16.40 0.24 -0.25
C MET A 438 -16.84 1.63 0.25
N ALA A 439 -16.52 1.96 1.49
CA ALA A 439 -16.80 3.28 2.07
C ALA A 439 -16.02 4.41 1.36
N ALA A 440 -14.73 4.20 1.07
CA ALA A 440 -13.91 5.17 0.36
C ALA A 440 -14.46 5.46 -1.04
N LEU A 441 -14.86 4.42 -1.78
CA LEU A 441 -15.45 4.57 -3.12
C LEU A 441 -16.73 5.41 -3.08
N ASP A 442 -17.59 5.21 -2.08
CA ASP A 442 -18.79 6.01 -1.90
C ASP A 442 -18.46 7.50 -1.64
N VAL A 443 -17.54 7.78 -0.72
CA VAL A 443 -17.06 9.15 -0.46
C VAL A 443 -16.47 9.77 -1.72
N CYS A 444 -15.62 9.06 -2.45
CA CYS A 444 -15.00 9.59 -3.67
C CYS A 444 -16.02 9.84 -4.78
N ASP A 445 -17.08 9.03 -4.88
CA ASP A 445 -18.20 9.26 -5.77
C ASP A 445 -18.97 10.55 -5.39
N THR A 446 -19.18 10.81 -4.09
CA THR A 446 -19.88 12.03 -3.64
C THR A 446 -19.06 13.31 -3.87
N VAL A 447 -17.75 13.23 -3.73
CA VAL A 447 -16.80 14.34 -3.96
C VAL A 447 -16.68 14.67 -5.46
N THR A 448 -16.84 13.68 -6.33
CA THR A 448 -16.72 13.87 -7.79
C THR A 448 -18.02 14.35 -8.44
N ARG A 449 -19.20 14.00 -7.90
CA ARG A 449 -20.52 14.37 -8.46
C ARG A 449 -20.75 15.89 -8.52
N PRO A 450 -21.32 16.43 -9.62
CA PRO A 450 -21.67 17.85 -9.70
C PRO A 450 -22.73 18.21 -8.64
N ARG A 451 -22.56 19.34 -7.95
CA ARG A 451 -23.52 19.99 -7.01
C ARG A 451 -23.57 19.51 -5.56
N THR A 452 -22.63 18.69 -5.08
CA THR A 452 -22.53 18.42 -3.63
C THR A 452 -21.91 19.60 -2.88
N PHE A 453 -22.36 19.85 -1.65
CA PHE A 453 -21.76 20.87 -0.76
C PHE A 453 -20.26 20.60 -0.56
N VAL A 454 -19.91 19.33 -0.35
CA VAL A 454 -18.53 18.86 -0.17
C VAL A 454 -17.63 19.29 -1.32
N LYS A 455 -18.07 19.11 -2.59
CA LYS A 455 -17.29 19.55 -3.76
C LYS A 455 -17.10 21.06 -3.84
N ARG A 456 -18.07 21.86 -3.37
CA ARG A 456 -17.96 23.33 -3.34
C ARG A 456 -17.01 23.82 -2.24
N ALA A 457 -17.01 23.13 -1.10
CA ALA A 457 -16.17 23.47 0.04
C ALA A 457 -14.71 23.04 -0.16
N LEU A 458 -14.47 21.97 -0.93
CA LEU A 458 -13.14 21.41 -1.21
C LEU A 458 -12.48 22.04 -2.46
N ALA A 459 -12.41 23.36 -2.58
CA ALA A 459 -11.65 23.98 -3.68
C ALA A 459 -10.14 24.01 -3.36
N PRO A 460 -9.23 23.54 -4.24
CA PRO A 460 -9.47 22.96 -5.58
C PRO A 460 -9.98 21.50 -5.52
N PRO A 461 -10.71 21.03 -6.55
CA PRO A 461 -11.33 19.71 -6.56
C PRO A 461 -10.31 18.59 -6.29
N ARG A 462 -10.49 17.90 -5.16
CA ARG A 462 -9.62 16.82 -4.73
C ARG A 462 -10.00 15.49 -5.38
N LYS A 463 -8.99 14.69 -5.71
CA LYS A 463 -9.14 13.31 -6.19
C LYS A 463 -9.06 12.33 -5.01
N CYS A 464 -9.24 11.05 -5.28
CA CYS A 464 -8.90 10.00 -4.33
C CYS A 464 -7.90 9.03 -4.98
N VAL A 465 -6.99 8.51 -4.17
CA VAL A 465 -6.13 7.39 -4.53
C VAL A 465 -6.67 6.16 -3.81
N ILE A 466 -7.30 5.27 -4.57
CA ILE A 466 -7.78 3.98 -4.06
C ILE A 466 -7.10 2.92 -4.91
N GLU A 467 -6.03 2.34 -4.37
CA GLU A 467 -5.22 1.35 -5.05
C GLU A 467 -5.25 0.03 -4.28
N HIS A 468 -5.36 -1.06 -5.03
CA HIS A 468 -5.11 -2.38 -4.49
C HIS A 468 -3.76 -2.88 -4.98
N ASN A 469 -2.93 -3.37 -4.06
CA ASN A 469 -1.73 -4.08 -4.47
C ASN A 469 -2.15 -5.37 -5.18
N ASP A 470 -1.85 -5.46 -6.48
CA ASP A 470 -2.28 -6.57 -7.30
C ASP A 470 -1.63 -7.87 -6.80
N PHE A 471 -2.46 -8.90 -6.67
CA PHE A 471 -1.99 -10.26 -6.41
C PHE A 471 -1.00 -10.70 -7.49
N VAL A 472 -1.18 -10.22 -8.74
CA VAL A 472 -0.23 -10.49 -9.82
C VAL A 472 1.14 -9.90 -9.50
N VAL A 473 1.22 -8.67 -8.99
CA VAL A 473 2.49 -8.07 -8.55
C VAL A 473 3.11 -8.88 -7.43
N LYS A 474 2.33 -9.32 -6.44
CA LYS A 474 2.85 -10.19 -5.36
C LYS A 474 3.27 -11.57 -5.84
N ALA A 475 2.56 -12.14 -6.82
CA ALA A 475 2.90 -13.43 -7.42
C ALA A 475 4.19 -13.30 -8.25
N LEU A 476 4.33 -12.22 -9.01
CA LEU A 476 5.55 -11.88 -9.73
C LEU A 476 6.72 -11.62 -8.76
N GLN A 477 6.49 -10.93 -7.64
CA GLN A 477 7.48 -10.77 -6.57
C GLN A 477 7.87 -12.13 -5.97
N HIS A 478 6.92 -13.02 -5.70
CA HIS A 478 7.23 -14.36 -5.18
C HIS A 478 8.00 -15.23 -6.19
N VAL A 479 7.69 -15.06 -7.48
CA VAL A 479 8.44 -15.71 -8.57
C VAL A 479 9.84 -15.11 -8.68
N ASP A 480 9.98 -13.79 -8.62
CA ASP A 480 11.27 -13.07 -8.57
C ASP A 480 12.12 -13.50 -7.37
N ASP A 481 11.53 -13.59 -6.17
CA ASP A 481 12.18 -14.07 -4.95
C ASP A 481 12.71 -15.50 -5.11
N ARG A 482 12.03 -16.36 -5.90
CA ARG A 482 12.48 -17.73 -6.20
C ARG A 482 13.52 -17.83 -7.30
N ILE A 483 13.46 -16.94 -8.30
CA ILE A 483 14.38 -16.94 -9.45
C ILE A 483 15.65 -16.12 -9.11
N GLY A 484 15.60 -15.27 -8.09
CA GLY A 484 16.73 -14.44 -7.64
C GLY A 484 17.03 -13.28 -8.58
N THR A 485 16.05 -12.82 -9.36
CA THR A 485 16.28 -11.77 -10.37
C THR A 485 16.33 -10.35 -9.80
N HIS A 486 16.08 -10.16 -8.50
CA HIS A 486 16.06 -8.87 -7.79
C HIS A 486 15.19 -7.79 -8.49
N ALA A 487 14.25 -8.20 -9.35
CA ALA A 487 13.39 -7.32 -10.14
C ALA A 487 12.28 -6.67 -9.30
N LYS A 488 12.13 -7.06 -8.04
CA LYS A 488 11.19 -6.52 -7.05
C LYS A 488 11.18 -5.00 -6.95
N GLY A 489 12.35 -4.36 -7.06
CA GLY A 489 12.48 -2.90 -7.08
C GLY A 489 11.89 -2.25 -8.33
N TRP A 490 11.82 -2.98 -9.44
CA TRP A 490 11.23 -2.56 -10.72
C TRP A 490 9.73 -2.87 -10.82
N LEU A 491 9.28 -3.95 -10.18
CA LEU A 491 7.88 -4.41 -10.19
C LEU A 491 6.99 -3.71 -9.16
N SER A 492 7.59 -3.10 -8.14
CA SER A 492 6.88 -2.23 -7.20
C SER A 492 6.82 -0.83 -7.80
N ALA A 493 5.70 -0.12 -7.69
CA ALA A 493 5.66 1.30 -8.06
C ALA A 493 6.85 2.03 -7.42
N PRO A 494 7.50 2.98 -8.12
CA PRO A 494 8.69 3.63 -7.59
C PRO A 494 8.36 4.19 -6.19
N PRO A 495 9.16 3.87 -5.16
CA PRO A 495 8.93 4.27 -3.76
C PRO A 495 8.54 5.75 -3.59
N SER A 496 9.10 6.62 -4.45
CA SER A 496 8.77 8.04 -4.50
C SER A 496 7.29 8.31 -4.80
N ALA A 497 6.66 7.57 -5.71
CA ALA A 497 5.25 7.75 -6.05
C ALA A 497 4.32 7.45 -4.87
N HIS A 498 4.62 6.42 -4.05
CA HIS A 498 3.84 6.12 -2.83
C HIS A 498 3.97 7.24 -1.80
N VAL A 499 5.20 7.68 -1.52
CA VAL A 499 5.47 8.76 -0.55
C VAL A 499 4.84 10.08 -1.02
N ASP A 500 4.97 10.40 -2.30
CA ASP A 500 4.41 11.62 -2.88
C ASP A 500 2.87 11.56 -2.88
N ASN A 501 2.28 10.40 -3.16
CA ASN A 501 0.83 10.21 -3.01
C ASN A 501 0.39 10.42 -1.56
N LEU A 502 1.10 9.87 -0.58
CA LEU A 502 0.80 10.09 0.83
C LEU A 502 0.93 11.58 1.21
N LYS A 503 1.99 12.27 0.78
CA LYS A 503 2.18 13.72 1.02
C LYS A 503 1.07 14.57 0.42
N GLN A 504 0.59 14.19 -0.75
CA GLN A 504 -0.50 14.85 -1.46
C GLN A 504 -1.88 14.46 -0.94
N SER A 505 -1.97 13.57 0.07
CA SER A 505 -3.23 13.07 0.61
C SER A 505 -3.58 13.72 1.93
N VAL A 506 -4.82 14.19 2.08
CA VAL A 506 -5.31 14.76 3.34
C VAL A 506 -5.47 13.65 4.38
N PHE A 507 -6.23 12.60 4.04
CA PHE A 507 -6.45 11.46 4.90
C PHE A 507 -5.85 10.20 4.30
N THR A 508 -5.33 9.32 5.15
CA THR A 508 -4.95 7.96 4.78
C THR A 508 -5.76 6.97 5.58
N LEU A 509 -6.44 6.06 4.89
CA LEU A 509 -7.27 5.05 5.50
C LEU A 509 -6.40 3.87 5.96
N CYS A 510 -6.51 3.53 7.24
CA CYS A 510 -5.77 2.47 7.92
C CYS A 510 -6.73 1.39 8.45
N PRO A 511 -7.42 0.65 7.56
CA PRO A 511 -8.20 -0.53 7.96
C PRO A 511 -7.29 -1.64 8.43
N TYR A 512 -7.81 -2.43 9.36
CA TYR A 512 -7.07 -3.47 10.05
C TYR A 512 -6.42 -4.47 9.09
N GLY A 513 -5.26 -4.96 9.51
CA GLY A 513 -4.42 -5.88 8.77
C GLY A 513 -4.45 -7.27 9.37
N ASN A 514 -3.27 -7.86 9.52
CA ASN A 514 -3.10 -8.95 10.46
C ASN A 514 -2.63 -8.43 11.82
N ASN A 515 -1.98 -7.25 11.84
CA ASN A 515 -1.36 -6.70 13.04
C ASN A 515 -2.24 -5.63 13.68
N PRO A 516 -2.22 -5.50 15.02
CA PRO A 516 -2.83 -4.39 15.74
C PRO A 516 -2.21 -3.04 15.39
N GLU A 517 -0.92 -3.00 15.07
CA GLU A 517 -0.16 -1.79 14.71
C GLU A 517 0.28 -1.89 13.23
N GLU A 518 -0.24 -1.01 12.38
CA GLU A 518 0.03 -1.03 10.93
C GLU A 518 1.11 -0.01 10.52
N SER A 519 2.04 -0.39 9.62
CA SER A 519 3.06 0.54 9.07
C SER A 519 2.43 1.76 8.40
N ARG A 520 1.27 1.60 7.77
CA ARG A 520 0.57 2.68 7.04
C ARG A 520 0.22 3.86 7.96
N VAL A 521 -0.10 3.58 9.23
CA VAL A 521 -0.37 4.65 10.21
C VAL A 521 0.88 5.50 10.38
N TRP A 522 2.04 4.87 10.58
CA TRP A 522 3.33 5.54 10.76
C TRP A 522 3.81 6.24 9.48
N GLU A 523 3.65 5.62 8.31
CA GLU A 523 3.96 6.22 7.01
C GLU A 523 3.13 7.48 6.74
N ALA A 524 1.82 7.44 7.02
CA ALA A 524 0.94 8.58 6.86
C ALA A 524 1.36 9.74 7.77
N MET A 525 1.57 9.47 9.08
CA MET A 525 1.97 10.51 10.03
C MET A 525 3.35 11.09 9.69
N ALA A 526 4.30 10.26 9.22
CA ALA A 526 5.63 10.68 8.83
C ALA A 526 5.63 11.71 7.70
N VAL A 527 4.59 11.77 6.86
CA VAL A 527 4.45 12.78 5.80
C VAL A 527 3.28 13.74 6.02
N GLY A 528 2.76 13.76 7.24
CA GLY A 528 1.67 14.64 7.66
C GLY A 528 0.31 14.31 7.05
N SER A 529 0.12 13.13 6.46
CA SER A 529 -1.22 12.61 6.12
C SER A 529 -1.94 12.15 7.38
N ILE A 530 -3.21 12.51 7.54
CA ILE A 530 -3.97 12.26 8.77
C ILE A 530 -4.50 10.82 8.73
N PRO A 531 -4.07 9.92 9.64
CA PRO A 531 -4.54 8.56 9.66
C PRO A 531 -5.99 8.48 10.14
N ILE A 532 -6.83 7.78 9.36
CA ILE A 532 -8.14 7.31 9.80
C ILE A 532 -7.98 5.83 10.13
N VAL A 533 -8.11 5.47 11.40
CA VAL A 533 -7.72 4.18 11.97
C VAL A 533 -8.95 3.42 12.41
N GLU A 534 -9.05 2.15 12.01
CA GLU A 534 -10.14 1.27 12.46
C GLU A 534 -9.99 0.94 13.96
N ASP A 535 -11.02 1.25 14.74
CA ASP A 535 -11.14 0.98 16.17
C ASP A 535 -12.19 -0.10 16.43
N TRP A 536 -11.99 -0.89 17.49
CA TRP A 536 -12.87 -1.99 17.83
C TRP A 536 -13.78 -1.62 19.00
N VAL A 537 -15.00 -2.16 18.96
CA VAL A 537 -15.95 -2.04 20.07
C VAL A 537 -15.56 -3.04 21.17
N ASP A 538 -15.75 -2.66 22.44
CA ASP A 538 -15.30 -3.42 23.60
C ASP A 538 -15.84 -4.86 23.63
N GLU A 539 -17.02 -5.11 23.05
CA GLU A 539 -17.64 -6.44 22.97
C GLU A 539 -16.86 -7.42 22.06
N ALA A 540 -16.12 -6.91 21.07
CA ALA A 540 -15.25 -7.70 20.21
C ALA A 540 -13.89 -8.05 20.86
N LEU A 541 -13.64 -7.53 22.06
CA LEU A 541 -12.45 -7.76 22.88
C LEU A 541 -12.74 -8.63 24.11
N GLU A 542 -13.94 -9.22 24.22
CA GLU A 542 -14.28 -10.14 25.31
C GLU A 542 -13.34 -11.35 25.30
N PRO A 543 -12.70 -11.70 26.44
CA PRO A 543 -11.89 -12.90 26.53
C PRO A 543 -12.70 -14.12 26.08
N GLY A 544 -12.15 -14.91 25.16
CA GLY A 544 -12.88 -16.05 24.62
C GLY A 544 -13.57 -15.82 23.27
N LYS A 545 -13.73 -14.56 22.84
CA LYS A 545 -14.37 -14.19 21.57
C LYS A 545 -13.39 -13.41 20.70
N PHE A 546 -12.66 -14.11 19.84
CA PHE A 546 -11.85 -13.47 18.81
C PHE A 546 -12.24 -14.02 17.45
N TYR A 547 -12.73 -13.12 16.58
CA TYR A 547 -13.22 -13.46 15.25
C TYR A 547 -12.25 -13.01 14.15
N HIS A 548 -11.04 -12.59 14.49
CA HIS A 548 -10.10 -12.19 13.47
C HIS A 548 -9.69 -13.41 12.64
N PRO A 549 -9.95 -13.43 11.32
CA PRO A 549 -9.73 -14.61 10.49
C PRO A 549 -8.27 -15.07 10.45
N SER A 550 -7.30 -14.17 10.63
CA SER A 550 -5.86 -14.48 10.74
C SER A 550 -5.39 -15.13 12.05
N TYR A 551 -6.20 -15.15 13.11
CA TYR A 551 -5.78 -15.68 14.41
C TYR A 551 -6.47 -17.02 14.64
N PRO A 552 -5.74 -18.11 14.92
CA PRO A 552 -6.35 -19.39 15.23
C PRO A 552 -7.17 -19.29 16.52
N THR A 553 -8.15 -20.17 16.68
CA THR A 553 -9.03 -20.24 17.87
C THR A 553 -8.31 -20.57 19.18
N THR A 554 -6.98 -20.72 19.16
CA THR A 554 -6.13 -21.21 20.25
C THR A 554 -5.49 -20.13 21.11
N TRP A 555 -5.57 -18.84 20.79
CA TRP A 555 -5.07 -17.78 21.67
C TRP A 555 -6.17 -16.77 22.01
N LYS A 556 -6.66 -16.88 23.25
CA LYS A 556 -7.79 -16.14 23.81
C LYS A 556 -7.44 -15.40 25.08
N CYS A 557 -6.23 -14.89 25.07
CA CYS A 557 -5.69 -13.97 26.04
C CYS A 557 -4.94 -12.97 25.18
N VAL A 558 -5.41 -11.77 24.89
CA VAL A 558 -5.54 -10.63 25.79
C VAL A 558 -6.59 -9.68 25.18
N ARG A 559 -7.13 -8.76 26.00
CA ARG A 559 -7.58 -7.47 25.49
C ARG A 559 -6.33 -6.76 24.97
N GLU A 560 -5.78 -7.22 23.85
CA GLU A 560 -4.75 -6.45 23.17
C GLU A 560 -5.38 -5.10 22.89
N ASP A 561 -4.73 -4.09 23.41
CA ASP A 561 -5.07 -2.72 23.13
C ASP A 561 -4.75 -2.52 21.65
N ILE A 562 -5.73 -2.81 20.79
CA ILE A 562 -5.66 -2.51 19.37
C ILE A 562 -5.34 -1.02 19.26
N HIS A 563 -4.24 -0.71 18.57
CA HIS A 563 -3.61 0.61 18.54
C HIS A 563 -3.12 1.10 19.90
N GLY A 564 -2.61 0.20 20.74
CA GLY A 564 -2.35 0.51 22.14
C GLY A 564 -1.27 1.53 22.35
N ILE A 565 -0.34 1.66 21.41
CA ILE A 565 0.62 2.75 21.46
C ILE A 565 -0.07 4.06 21.11
N LEU A 566 -0.91 4.07 20.07
CA LEU A 566 -1.68 5.26 19.69
C LEU A 566 -2.59 5.72 20.83
N LYS A 567 -3.28 4.80 21.51
CA LYS A 567 -4.17 5.11 22.63
C LYS A 567 -3.40 5.56 23.88
N ARG A 568 -2.37 4.81 24.28
CA ARG A 568 -1.54 5.10 25.45
C ARG A 568 -0.83 6.45 25.35
N LEU A 569 -0.29 6.77 24.18
CA LEU A 569 0.43 8.01 23.91
C LEU A 569 -0.47 9.12 23.32
N LYS A 570 -1.79 8.91 23.31
CA LYS A 570 -2.81 9.87 22.84
C LYS A 570 -2.50 10.45 21.45
N ALA A 571 -2.27 9.57 20.49
CA ALA A 571 -2.04 9.95 19.12
C ALA A 571 -3.20 10.78 18.56
N PRO A 572 -2.93 11.85 17.80
CA PRO A 572 -3.94 12.66 17.16
C PRO A 572 -4.45 11.99 15.86
N VAL A 573 -4.93 10.75 15.98
CA VAL A 573 -5.53 9.99 14.87
C VAL A 573 -7.05 10.02 14.93
N LEU A 574 -7.70 9.74 13.82
CA LEU A 574 -9.17 9.67 13.74
C LEU A 574 -9.60 8.21 13.80
N PHE A 575 -10.32 7.82 14.86
CA PHE A 575 -10.83 6.46 14.98
C PHE A 575 -12.19 6.29 14.31
N VAL A 576 -12.39 5.17 13.61
CA VAL A 576 -13.67 4.75 13.02
C VAL A 576 -14.03 3.36 13.50
N ARG A 577 -15.30 3.14 13.87
CA ARG A 577 -15.79 1.81 14.28
C ARG A 577 -16.53 1.10 13.17
N ASP A 578 -17.14 1.89 12.28
CA ASP A 578 -17.78 1.40 11.08
C ASP A 578 -17.41 2.29 9.90
N TRP A 579 -16.74 1.73 8.90
CA TRP A 579 -16.25 2.48 7.75
C TRP A 579 -17.38 3.15 6.96
N GLU A 580 -18.48 2.45 6.72
CA GLU A 580 -19.63 2.97 5.95
C GLU A 580 -20.27 4.19 6.64
N ARG A 581 -20.54 4.09 7.95
CA ARG A 581 -21.18 5.14 8.74
C ARG A 581 -20.25 6.30 9.11
N ASP A 582 -19.04 5.99 9.56
CA ASP A 582 -18.19 6.98 10.24
C ASP A 582 -17.31 7.77 9.26
N LEU A 583 -16.87 7.17 8.16
CA LEU A 583 -15.98 7.83 7.21
C LEU A 583 -16.64 9.06 6.58
N SER A 584 -17.85 8.91 6.02
CA SER A 584 -18.59 10.02 5.39
C SER A 584 -18.81 11.19 6.35
N ARG A 585 -19.18 10.90 7.61
CA ARG A 585 -19.38 11.90 8.67
C ARG A 585 -18.11 12.64 9.03
N LEU A 586 -16.98 11.94 9.16
CA LEU A 586 -15.67 12.56 9.44
C LEU A 586 -15.26 13.51 8.32
N ILE A 587 -15.42 13.07 7.06
CA ILE A 587 -15.11 13.91 5.90
C ILE A 587 -16.00 15.15 5.89
N ASP A 588 -17.32 14.98 6.05
CA ASP A 588 -18.26 16.11 6.10
C ASP A 588 -17.96 17.08 7.25
N TYR A 589 -17.45 16.59 8.38
CA TYR A 589 -17.05 17.43 9.50
C TYR A 589 -15.84 18.30 9.13
N TYR A 590 -14.72 17.69 8.73
CA TYR A 590 -13.48 18.44 8.49
C TYR A 590 -13.52 19.32 7.25
N VAL A 591 -14.36 18.98 6.26
CA VAL A 591 -14.67 19.87 5.14
C VAL A 591 -15.31 21.18 5.60
N ARG A 592 -16.09 21.15 6.69
CA ARG A 592 -16.72 22.33 7.31
C ARG A 592 -15.82 23.05 8.31
N HIS A 593 -14.77 22.39 8.80
CA HIS A 593 -13.85 22.90 9.81
C HIS A 593 -12.39 22.85 9.32
N PRO A 594 -12.04 23.63 8.26
CA PRO A 594 -10.71 23.57 7.65
C PRO A 594 -9.57 24.00 8.58
N GLN A 595 -9.85 24.89 9.55
CA GLN A 595 -8.86 25.28 10.55
C GLN A 595 -8.53 24.11 11.48
N GLU A 596 -9.56 23.42 12.01
CA GLU A 596 -9.35 22.24 12.86
C GLU A 596 -8.61 21.12 12.11
N LEU A 597 -8.84 20.99 10.80
CA LEU A 597 -8.13 20.05 9.94
C LEU A 597 -6.65 20.40 9.80
N THR A 598 -6.34 21.69 9.67
CA THR A 598 -4.95 22.19 9.60
C THR A 598 -4.26 22.00 10.94
N ASP A 599 -4.92 22.35 12.04
CA ASP A 599 -4.38 22.14 13.40
C ASP A 599 -4.16 20.64 13.68
N LEU A 600 -5.05 19.77 13.17
CA LEU A 600 -4.89 18.32 13.27
C LEU A 600 -3.67 17.83 12.50
N GLN A 601 -3.43 18.35 11.29
CA GLN A 601 -2.22 18.04 10.52
C GLN A 601 -0.95 18.37 11.32
N THR A 602 -0.87 19.58 11.87
CA THR A 602 0.26 20.03 12.70
C THR A 602 0.45 19.12 13.92
N ARG A 603 -0.63 18.80 14.64
CA ARG A 603 -0.55 17.87 15.77
C ARG A 603 -0.03 16.49 15.35
N VAL A 604 -0.45 15.98 14.21
CA VAL A 604 0.01 14.68 13.68
C VAL A 604 1.51 14.69 13.40
N THR A 605 2.02 15.70 12.70
CA THR A 605 3.45 15.80 12.37
C THR A 605 4.31 15.98 13.61
N ASP A 606 3.88 16.85 14.52
CA ASP A 606 4.59 17.11 15.77
C ASP A 606 4.60 15.88 16.67
N TRP A 607 3.46 15.19 16.78
CA TRP A 607 3.34 13.98 17.58
C TRP A 607 4.23 12.86 17.04
N TYR A 608 4.30 12.67 15.72
CA TYR A 608 5.20 11.68 15.11
C TYR A 608 6.66 11.92 15.51
N ALA A 609 7.13 13.16 15.40
CA ALA A 609 8.49 13.53 15.79
C ALA A 609 8.74 13.35 17.29
N GLN A 610 7.76 13.68 18.13
CA GLN A 610 7.85 13.47 19.59
C GLN A 610 7.89 12.00 19.97
N VAL A 611 7.10 11.14 19.31
CA VAL A 611 7.14 9.69 19.53
C VAL A 611 8.49 9.14 19.10
N GLY A 612 9.04 9.58 17.97
CA GLY A 612 10.40 9.24 17.55
C GLY A 612 11.44 9.52 18.66
N ARG A 613 11.42 10.74 19.22
CA ARG A 613 12.27 11.12 20.37
C ARG A 613 12.03 10.23 21.59
N HIS A 614 10.79 9.90 21.88
CA HIS A 614 10.42 9.01 22.98
C HIS A 614 10.96 7.59 22.81
N LEU A 615 10.95 7.05 21.59
CA LEU A 615 11.52 5.72 21.32
C LEU A 615 13.04 5.72 21.51
N GLN A 616 13.74 6.74 21.02
CA GLN A 616 15.18 6.90 21.24
C GLN A 616 15.50 6.97 22.73
N ALA A 617 14.81 7.85 23.45
CA ALA A 617 14.99 8.03 24.88
C ALA A 617 14.71 6.73 25.66
N THR A 618 13.62 6.04 25.34
CA THR A 618 13.23 4.78 25.99
C THR A 618 14.23 3.66 25.72
N LEU A 619 14.79 3.56 24.52
CA LEU A 619 15.84 2.59 24.22
C LEU A 619 17.10 2.88 25.05
N ILE A 620 17.56 4.13 25.06
CA ILE A 620 18.74 4.55 25.82
C ILE A 620 18.53 4.33 27.33
N GLN A 621 17.37 4.71 27.86
CA GLN A 621 17.03 4.50 29.27
C GLN A 621 17.05 3.01 29.65
N ASN A 622 16.43 2.13 28.83
CA ASN A 622 16.48 0.69 29.08
C ASN A 622 17.91 0.14 29.04
N VAL A 623 18.74 0.61 28.10
CA VAL A 623 20.15 0.24 28.03
C VAL A 623 20.91 0.66 29.28
N LEU A 624 20.69 1.87 29.79
CA LEU A 624 21.32 2.34 31.01
C LEU A 624 20.86 1.49 32.21
N ASP A 625 19.56 1.43 32.46
CA ASP A 625 18.99 0.84 33.68
C ASP A 625 19.12 -0.68 33.77
N ARG A 626 19.13 -1.38 32.63
CA ARG A 626 19.00 -2.84 32.58
C ARG A 626 20.28 -3.58 32.25
N PHE A 627 21.29 -2.89 31.71
CA PHE A 627 22.60 -3.47 31.44
C PHE A 627 23.66 -3.13 32.48
N ASP A 628 23.35 -2.28 33.45
CA ASP A 628 24.14 -2.21 34.69
C ASP A 628 23.84 -3.46 35.52
#